data_AF-A0A2N5ZQ57-F1
#
_entry.id   AF-A0A2N5ZQ57-F1
#
_cell.length_a   1.000
_cell.length_b   1.000
_cell.length_c   1.000
_cell.angle_alpha   90.00
_cell.angle_beta   90.00
_cell.angle_gamma   90.00
#
_symmetry.space_group_name_H-M   'P 1'
#
loop_
_entity.id
_entity.type
_entity.pdbx_description
1 polymer ?
#
loop_
_entity_poly.entity_id
_entity_poly.type
_entity_poly.pdbx_seq_one_letter_code
_entity_poly.pdbx_strand_id
1 'polypeptide(L)'
;MPMLSFRKIISRANLLLATSFLFLFSCGQDKISDKQKTEQLTDSLIQVQKINDVTILVSFGADAVTAINTKNGIVVIDAGISTYLTKKYKKIIAQEFNNQKFIYLINTHSHHDHNRGNSVFDEAKIIGHVNGFDEIEKQWNNP
;
A
#
# COMPACT_ATOMS: atom_id res chain seq x y z
N MET A 1 49.23 12.08 68.03
CA MET A 1 48.02 11.34 68.45
C MET A 1 47.10 11.22 67.24
N PRO A 2 46.45 10.07 67.02
CA PRO A 2 46.39 9.41 65.72
C PRO A 2 45.22 9.91 64.85
N MET A 3 45.37 9.85 63.53
CA MET A 3 44.21 9.82 62.64
C MET A 3 44.32 8.63 61.68
N LEU A 4 43.26 7.84 61.69
CA LEU A 4 43.14 6.52 61.09
C LEU A 4 43.10 6.55 59.56
N SER A 5 43.66 5.48 58.99
CA SER A 5 43.49 4.98 57.63
C SER A 5 42.01 4.84 57.23
N PHE A 6 41.66 5.35 56.04
CA PHE A 6 40.48 4.90 55.29
C PHE A 6 40.91 4.37 53.91
N ARG A 7 40.86 3.05 53.77
CA ARG A 7 40.91 2.35 52.47
C ARG A 7 39.59 2.60 51.75
N LYS A 8 39.62 3.22 50.56
CA LYS A 8 38.45 3.24 49.65
C LYS A 8 38.26 1.85 49.04
N ILE A 9 37.14 1.23 49.41
CA ILE A 9 36.60 0.02 48.78
C ILE A 9 36.14 0.42 47.37
N ILE A 10 36.81 -0.11 46.34
CA ILE A 10 36.32 -0.02 44.96
C ILE A 10 35.14 -0.98 44.85
N SER A 11 33.93 -0.42 44.79
CA SER A 11 32.69 -1.15 44.58
C SER A 11 32.69 -1.77 43.18
N ARG A 12 32.68 -3.12 43.14
CA ARG A 12 32.38 -3.93 41.95
C ARG A 12 30.90 -3.78 41.59
N ALA A 13 30.50 -2.68 40.97
CA ALA A 13 29.09 -2.45 40.62
C ALA A 13 28.85 -2.01 39.16
N ASN A 14 29.85 -2.07 38.28
CA ASN A 14 29.73 -1.62 36.88
C ASN A 14 30.13 -2.69 35.85
N LEU A 15 29.69 -3.94 36.03
CA LEU A 15 29.89 -4.97 35.00
C LEU A 15 28.61 -5.77 34.65
N LEU A 16 27.43 -5.37 35.14
CA LEU A 16 26.18 -6.11 34.90
C LEU A 16 25.05 -5.28 34.25
N LEU A 17 25.33 -4.04 33.80
CA LEU A 17 24.29 -3.20 33.18
C LEU A 17 24.35 -3.14 31.64
N ALA A 18 25.35 -3.76 31.01
CA ALA A 18 25.52 -3.71 29.54
C ALA A 18 24.89 -4.91 28.79
N THR A 19 24.39 -5.94 29.49
CA THR A 19 23.84 -7.15 28.85
C THR A 19 22.31 -7.20 28.80
N SER A 20 21.60 -6.30 29.49
CA SER A 20 20.13 -6.31 29.52
C SER A 20 19.49 -5.55 28.34
N PHE A 21 20.23 -4.64 27.68
CA PHE A 21 19.68 -3.84 26.56
C PHE A 21 19.70 -4.53 25.19
N LEU A 22 20.41 -5.67 25.05
CA LEU A 22 20.54 -6.37 23.76
C LEU A 22 19.47 -7.44 23.49
N PHE A 23 18.63 -7.80 24.46
CA PHE A 23 17.64 -8.88 24.28
C PHE A 23 16.27 -8.44 23.74
N LEU A 24 16.02 -7.13 23.58
CA LEU A 24 14.71 -6.62 23.12
C LEU A 24 14.60 -6.32 21.62
N PHE A 25 15.70 -6.36 20.85
CA PHE A 25 15.67 -6.01 19.41
C PHE A 25 15.56 -7.22 18.45
N SER A 26 15.72 -8.45 18.94
CA SER A 26 15.83 -9.63 18.06
C SER A 26 14.50 -10.06 17.43
N CYS A 27 13.37 -9.87 18.11
CA CYS A 27 12.07 -10.38 17.64
C CYS A 27 11.37 -9.48 16.58
N GLY A 28 11.93 -8.31 16.28
CA GLY A 28 11.33 -7.32 15.36
C GLY A 28 11.92 -7.29 13.94
N GLN A 29 13.12 -7.83 13.74
CA GLN A 29 13.81 -7.73 12.44
C GLN A 29 13.25 -8.66 11.37
N ASP A 30 12.88 -9.90 11.74
CA ASP A 30 12.35 -10.90 10.79
C ASP A 30 11.04 -10.43 10.15
N LYS A 31 10.13 -9.83 10.94
CA LYS A 31 8.83 -9.34 10.45
C LYS A 31 8.95 -8.19 9.44
N ILE A 32 9.96 -7.32 9.61
CA ILE A 32 10.21 -6.20 8.70
C ILE A 32 10.75 -6.73 7.36
N SER A 33 11.69 -7.67 7.43
CA SER A 33 12.26 -8.33 6.25
C SER A 33 11.18 -9.05 5.42
N ASP A 34 10.29 -9.80 6.08
CA ASP A 34 9.20 -10.53 5.41
C ASP A 34 8.20 -9.60 4.75
N LYS A 35 7.84 -8.48 5.40
CA LYS A 35 6.96 -7.46 4.82
C LYS A 35 7.59 -6.83 3.59
N GLN A 36 8.86 -6.42 3.66
CA GLN A 36 9.58 -5.82 2.54
C GLN A 36 9.70 -6.78 1.36
N LYS A 37 9.99 -8.06 1.63
CA LYS A 37 10.04 -9.11 0.61
C LYS A 37 8.68 -9.32 -0.05
N THR A 38 7.60 -9.29 0.73
CA THR A 38 6.22 -9.40 0.22
C THR A 38 5.84 -8.20 -0.64
N GLU A 39 6.21 -6.98 -0.22
CA GLU A 39 5.99 -5.76 -1.00
C GLU A 39 6.74 -5.80 -2.32
N GLN A 40 8.02 -6.19 -2.31
CA GLN A 40 8.84 -6.37 -3.52
C GLN A 40 8.28 -7.44 -4.45
N LEU A 41 7.86 -8.58 -3.91
CA LEU A 41 7.25 -9.65 -4.70
C LEU A 41 5.94 -9.15 -5.33
N THR A 42 5.10 -8.45 -4.55
CA THR A 42 3.86 -7.85 -5.08
C THR A 42 4.18 -6.91 -6.24
N ASP A 43 5.13 -5.99 -6.05
CA ASP A 43 5.54 -5.03 -7.09
C ASP A 43 6.06 -5.73 -8.34
N SER A 44 6.82 -6.82 -8.18
CA SER A 44 7.36 -7.59 -9.32
C SER A 44 6.30 -8.32 -10.14
N LEU A 45 5.12 -8.57 -9.56
CA LEU A 45 4.02 -9.29 -10.19
C LEU A 45 2.98 -8.34 -10.82
N ILE A 46 3.06 -7.04 -10.54
CA ILE A 46 2.23 -6.05 -11.23
C ILE A 46 2.77 -5.86 -12.65
N GLN A 47 1.89 -6.01 -13.63
CA GLN A 47 2.23 -5.86 -15.04
C GLN A 47 1.64 -4.56 -15.56
N VAL A 48 2.40 -3.88 -16.43
CA VAL A 48 1.94 -2.72 -17.19
C VAL A 48 1.98 -3.08 -18.67
N GLN A 49 0.82 -3.07 -19.30
CA GLN A 49 0.70 -3.25 -20.74
C GLN A 49 0.32 -1.92 -21.39
N LYS A 50 1.23 -1.37 -22.21
CA LYS A 50 0.92 -0.19 -23.03
C LYS A 50 0.03 -0.61 -24.20
N ILE A 51 -1.21 -0.12 -24.22
CA ILE A 51 -2.17 -0.40 -25.29
C ILE A 51 -1.96 0.56 -26.47
N ASN A 52 -1.75 1.84 -26.16
CA ASN A 52 -1.37 2.89 -27.11
C ASN A 52 -0.66 4.03 -26.35
N ASP A 53 -0.38 5.16 -27.00
CA ASP A 53 0.37 6.28 -26.41
C ASP A 53 -0.30 6.95 -25.20
N VAL A 54 -1.60 6.78 -25.04
CA VAL A 54 -2.37 7.42 -23.98
C VAL A 54 -3.14 6.42 -23.13
N THR A 55 -2.99 5.11 -23.35
CA THR A 55 -3.76 4.07 -22.65
C THR A 55 -2.86 2.94 -22.19
N ILE A 56 -2.96 2.59 -20.91
CA ILE A 56 -2.28 1.45 -20.32
C ILE A 56 -3.28 0.57 -19.57
N LEU A 57 -2.97 -0.72 -19.50
CA LEU A 57 -3.60 -1.68 -18.59
C LEU A 57 -2.59 -2.00 -17.49
N VAL A 58 -3.01 -1.89 -16.23
CA VAL A 58 -2.21 -2.29 -15.06
C VAL A 58 -2.90 -3.47 -14.40
N SER A 59 -2.19 -4.58 -14.19
CA SER A 59 -2.80 -5.82 -13.71
C SER A 59 -1.96 -6.58 -12.69
N PHE A 60 -2.62 -7.42 -11.89
CA PHE A 60 -2.03 -8.38 -10.98
C PHE A 60 -2.87 -9.67 -11.01
N GLY A 61 -2.35 -10.73 -11.63
CA GLY A 61 -3.13 -11.94 -11.86
C GLY A 61 -4.37 -11.66 -12.71
N ALA A 62 -5.56 -11.93 -12.18
CA ALA A 62 -6.84 -11.67 -12.85
C ALA A 62 -7.41 -10.26 -12.57
N ASP A 63 -6.84 -9.52 -11.61
CA ASP A 63 -7.25 -8.15 -11.29
C ASP A 63 -6.59 -7.18 -12.29
N ALA A 64 -7.37 -6.26 -12.86
CA ALA A 64 -6.87 -5.31 -13.83
C ALA A 64 -7.63 -3.98 -13.79
N VAL A 65 -6.90 -2.90 -14.04
CA VAL A 65 -7.41 -1.54 -14.13
C VAL A 65 -6.87 -0.91 -15.41
N THR A 66 -7.73 -0.20 -16.15
CA THR A 66 -7.30 0.55 -17.34
C THR A 66 -7.14 2.03 -16.99
N ALA A 67 -6.10 2.67 -17.48
CA ALA A 67 -5.91 4.10 -17.33
C ALA A 67 -5.70 4.78 -18.67
N ILE A 68 -6.33 5.93 -18.85
CA ILE A 68 -6.30 6.74 -20.07
C ILE A 68 -5.82 8.15 -19.71
N ASN A 69 -4.70 8.56 -20.27
CA ASN A 69 -4.17 9.91 -20.11
C ASN A 69 -4.85 10.85 -21.10
N THR A 70 -5.49 11.91 -20.60
CA THR A 70 -6.14 12.93 -21.44
C THR A 70 -5.47 14.28 -21.23
N LYS A 71 -5.81 15.26 -22.09
CA LYS A 71 -5.35 16.65 -21.92
C LYS A 71 -5.78 17.27 -20.58
N ASN A 72 -6.86 16.78 -19.97
CA ASN A 72 -7.45 17.37 -18.76
C ASN A 72 -7.04 16.66 -17.47
N GLY A 73 -6.48 15.45 -17.57
CA GLY A 73 -6.19 14.55 -16.46
C GLY A 73 -6.34 13.08 -16.84
N ILE A 74 -6.13 12.20 -15.89
CA ILE A 74 -6.19 10.75 -16.02
C ILE A 74 -7.61 10.26 -15.73
N VAL A 75 -8.13 9.42 -16.62
CA VAL A 75 -9.35 8.65 -16.42
C VAL A 75 -8.97 7.22 -16.10
N VAL A 76 -9.55 6.65 -15.06
CA VAL A 76 -9.32 5.27 -14.64
C VAL A 76 -10.61 4.49 -14.78
N ILE A 77 -10.52 3.27 -15.33
CA ILE A 77 -11.62 2.33 -15.46
C ILE A 77 -11.38 1.19 -14.47
N ASP A 78 -12.33 1.01 -13.55
CA ASP A 78 -12.29 0.18 -12.35
C ASP A 78 -11.21 0.57 -11.32
N ALA A 79 -11.42 0.15 -10.08
CA ALA A 79 -10.53 0.40 -8.95
C ALA A 79 -9.90 -0.87 -8.39
N GLY A 80 -10.13 -2.03 -8.98
CA GLY A 80 -9.53 -3.30 -8.57
C GLY A 80 -9.98 -3.82 -7.20
N ILE A 81 -9.43 -4.98 -6.84
CA ILE A 81 -9.92 -5.83 -5.75
C ILE A 81 -9.56 -5.37 -4.32
N SER A 82 -8.61 -4.46 -4.14
CA SER A 82 -8.21 -4.00 -2.80
C SER A 82 -7.55 -2.63 -2.81
N THR A 83 -7.81 -1.83 -1.78
CA THR A 83 -7.19 -0.50 -1.62
C THR A 83 -5.65 -0.53 -1.60
N TYR A 84 -5.03 -1.63 -1.14
CA TYR A 84 -3.57 -1.78 -1.15
C TYR A 84 -3.02 -1.92 -2.57
N LEU A 85 -3.58 -2.81 -3.39
CA LEU A 85 -3.17 -2.96 -4.80
C LEU A 85 -3.50 -1.70 -5.61
N THR A 86 -4.69 -1.12 -5.43
CA THR A 86 -5.09 0.11 -6.13
C THR A 86 -4.14 1.28 -5.86
N LYS A 87 -3.61 1.41 -4.63
CA LYS A 87 -2.59 2.43 -4.32
C LYS A 87 -1.31 2.23 -5.15
N LYS A 88 -0.89 0.97 -5.35
CA LYS A 88 0.25 0.64 -6.21
C LYS A 88 -0.07 0.95 -7.68
N TYR A 89 -1.25 0.57 -8.16
CA TYR A 89 -1.68 0.91 -9.53
C TYR A 89 -1.71 2.41 -9.76
N LYS A 90 -2.34 3.19 -8.87
CA LYS A 90 -2.40 4.66 -8.96
C LYS A 90 -1.01 5.28 -9.06
N LYS A 91 -0.05 4.79 -8.26
CA LYS A 91 1.35 5.23 -8.31
C LYS A 91 2.00 4.92 -9.66
N ILE A 92 1.86 3.68 -10.14
CA ILE A 92 2.40 3.23 -11.43
C ILE A 92 1.80 4.06 -12.57
N ILE A 93 0.48 4.19 -12.62
CA ILE A 93 -0.23 5.00 -13.62
C ILE A 93 0.29 6.45 -13.65
N ALA A 94 0.45 7.05 -12.47
CA ALA A 94 0.95 8.42 -12.38
C ALA A 94 2.38 8.57 -12.91
N GLN A 95 3.22 7.55 -12.68
CA GLN A 95 4.61 7.50 -13.17
C GLN A 95 4.64 7.31 -14.70
N GLU A 96 3.90 6.34 -15.23
CA GLU A 96 3.83 6.05 -16.68
C GLU A 96 3.36 7.25 -17.50
N PHE A 97 2.42 8.03 -16.96
CA PHE A 97 1.88 9.21 -17.64
C PHE A 97 2.58 10.53 -17.29
N ASN A 98 3.52 10.52 -16.36
CA ASN A 98 4.11 11.72 -15.77
C ASN A 98 3.04 12.77 -15.40
N ASN A 99 1.95 12.30 -14.78
CA ASN A 99 0.76 13.09 -14.48
C ASN A 99 0.13 12.55 -13.19
N GLN A 100 -0.31 13.44 -12.30
CA GLN A 100 -0.92 13.06 -11.02
C GLN A 100 -2.39 13.47 -10.92
N LYS A 101 -2.95 14.08 -11.97
CA LYS A 101 -4.30 14.65 -11.95
C LYS A 101 -5.32 13.60 -12.37
N PHE A 102 -5.80 12.79 -11.43
CA PHE A 102 -6.92 11.86 -11.65
C PHE A 102 -8.24 12.64 -11.62
N ILE A 103 -9.04 12.55 -12.68
CA ILE A 103 -10.27 13.35 -12.82
C ILE A 103 -11.54 12.51 -12.79
N TYR A 104 -11.47 11.26 -13.27
CA TYR A 104 -12.59 10.34 -13.29
C TYR A 104 -12.14 8.94 -12.92
N LEU A 105 -12.98 8.28 -12.13
CA LEU A 105 -12.96 6.84 -11.90
C LEU A 105 -14.29 6.28 -12.40
N ILE A 106 -14.26 5.36 -13.36
CA ILE A 106 -15.45 4.77 -13.96
C ILE A 106 -15.50 3.29 -13.58
N ASN A 107 -16.50 2.89 -12.81
CA ASN A 107 -16.74 1.48 -12.48
C ASN A 107 -17.57 0.85 -13.61
N THR A 108 -17.08 -0.27 -14.15
CA THR A 108 -17.72 -1.00 -15.25
C THR A 108 -19.00 -1.70 -14.80
N HIS A 109 -18.96 -2.31 -13.62
CA HIS A 109 -20.08 -2.96 -12.93
C HIS A 109 -19.76 -3.02 -11.42
N SER A 110 -20.63 -3.64 -10.62
CA SER A 110 -20.65 -3.40 -9.17
C SER A 110 -20.12 -4.55 -8.33
N HIS A 111 -19.40 -5.49 -8.96
CA HIS A 111 -18.68 -6.53 -8.24
C HIS A 111 -17.51 -5.97 -7.43
N HIS A 112 -17.23 -6.62 -6.30
CA HIS A 112 -16.22 -6.18 -5.34
C HIS A 112 -14.79 -6.13 -5.89
N ASP A 113 -14.45 -6.98 -6.85
CA ASP A 113 -13.16 -6.99 -7.53
C ASP A 113 -12.95 -5.78 -8.46
N HIS A 114 -13.99 -4.98 -8.72
CA HIS A 114 -13.91 -3.79 -9.57
C HIS A 114 -14.00 -2.48 -8.78
N ASN A 115 -14.58 -2.46 -7.58
CA ASN A 115 -14.89 -1.21 -6.87
C ASN A 115 -14.29 -1.08 -5.46
N ARG A 116 -13.61 -2.11 -4.93
CA ARG A 116 -13.04 -2.08 -3.57
C ARG A 116 -11.97 -1.00 -3.39
N GLY A 117 -11.27 -0.64 -4.47
CA GLY A 117 -10.27 0.41 -4.46
C GLY A 117 -10.81 1.84 -4.57
N ASN A 118 -12.13 2.06 -4.69
CA ASN A 118 -12.70 3.39 -5.00
C ASN A 118 -12.17 4.51 -4.10
N SER A 119 -12.01 4.25 -2.80
CA SER A 119 -11.50 5.21 -1.82
C SER A 119 -10.08 5.72 -2.07
N VAL A 120 -9.32 5.08 -2.98
CA VAL A 120 -7.97 5.52 -3.37
C VAL A 120 -7.99 6.70 -4.34
N PHE A 121 -9.14 6.98 -4.98
CA PHE A 121 -9.34 8.09 -5.92
C PHE A 121 -10.33 9.11 -5.35
N ASP A 122 -10.13 9.55 -4.11
CA ASP A 122 -10.99 10.50 -3.41
C ASP A 122 -11.05 11.88 -4.07
N GLU A 123 -10.04 12.23 -4.87
CA GLU A 123 -10.01 13.46 -5.66
C GLU A 123 -10.82 13.38 -6.97
N ALA A 124 -11.10 12.17 -7.46
CA ALA A 124 -11.74 11.96 -8.76
C ALA A 124 -13.27 11.90 -8.64
N LYS A 125 -13.98 12.31 -9.69
CA LYS A 125 -15.41 12.04 -9.76
C LYS A 125 -15.62 10.56 -10.09
N ILE A 126 -16.24 9.83 -9.16
CA ILE A 126 -16.60 8.42 -9.33
C ILE A 126 -17.91 8.33 -10.13
N ILE A 127 -17.89 7.53 -11.20
CA ILE A 127 -19.00 7.32 -12.12
C ILE A 127 -19.31 5.82 -12.12
N GLY A 128 -20.58 5.46 -12.05
CA GLY A 128 -21.07 4.10 -12.18
C GLY A 128 -22.48 4.11 -12.74
N HIS A 129 -22.96 2.95 -13.17
CA HIS A 129 -24.33 2.80 -13.64
C HIS A 129 -25.31 2.89 -12.46
N VAL A 130 -26.50 3.48 -12.66
CA VAL A 130 -27.50 3.66 -11.58
C VAL A 130 -27.96 2.34 -10.97
N ASN A 131 -28.10 1.29 -11.78
CA ASN A 131 -28.43 -0.06 -11.31
C ASN A 131 -27.33 -0.69 -10.46
N GLY A 132 -26.14 -0.09 -10.40
CA GLY A 132 -25.03 -0.64 -9.64
C GLY A 132 -25.25 -0.58 -8.14
N PHE A 133 -26.01 0.40 -7.65
CA PHE A 133 -26.39 0.46 -6.24
C PHE A 133 -27.19 -0.76 -5.81
N ASP A 134 -28.19 -1.16 -6.61
CA ASP A 134 -29.01 -2.35 -6.34
C ASP A 134 -28.17 -3.63 -6.35
N GLU A 135 -27.16 -3.70 -7.23
CA GLU A 135 -26.26 -4.85 -7.31
C GLU A 135 -25.37 -4.96 -6.07
N ILE A 136 -24.78 -3.85 -5.62
CA ILE A 136 -23.99 -3.79 -4.38
C ILE A 136 -24.85 -4.22 -3.19
N GLU A 137 -26.07 -3.69 -3.09
CA GLU A 137 -26.98 -4.02 -1.99
C GLU A 137 -27.33 -5.51 -1.98
N LYS A 138 -27.64 -6.10 -3.15
CA LYS A 138 -27.92 -7.54 -3.26
C LYS A 138 -26.74 -8.40 -2.86
N GLN A 139 -25.53 -8.06 -3.29
CA GLN A 139 -24.31 -8.79 -2.93
C GLN A 139 -24.02 -8.66 -1.44
N TRP A 140 -24.21 -7.48 -0.86
CA TRP A 140 -23.99 -7.27 0.57
C TRP A 140 -24.93 -8.11 1.44
N ASN A 141 -26.17 -8.28 0.98
CA ASN A 141 -27.17 -9.10 1.67
C ASN A 141 -27.00 -10.60 1.45
N ASN A 142 -26.18 -11.02 0.48
CA ASN A 142 -25.88 -12.42 0.18
C ASN A 142 -24.42 -12.57 -0.35
N PRO A 143 -23.42 -12.43 0.53
CA PRO A 143 -22.01 -12.33 0.17
C PRO A 143 -21.37 -13.65 -0.26
#